data_AF-A0A975N9E8-F1
#
_entry.id   AF-A0A975N9E8-F1
#
_cell.length_a   1.000
_cell.length_b   1.000
_cell.length_c   1.000
_cell.angle_alpha   90.00
_cell.angle_beta   90.00
_cell.angle_gamma   90.00
#
_symmetry.space_group_name_H-M   'P 1'
#
loop_
_entity.id
_entity.type
_entity.pdbx_description
1 polymer ?
#
loop_
_entity_poly.entity_id
_entity_poly.type
_entity_poly.pdbx_seq_one_letter_code
_entity_poly.pdbx_strand_id
1 'polypeptide(L)'
;MSRVEVAVYRDPDGTGDVGTAVEVFIDGAHHPDAEVTVVDPGVGYDREDWLRNRAYAVDGASPHAAVQIAAFYDAGAETAFMTV
;
A
#
# COMPACT_ATOMS: atom_id res chain seq x y z
N MET A 1 26.41 -5.63 3.57
CA MET A 1 25.20 -4.80 3.48
C MET A 1 24.58 -5.09 2.13
N SER A 2 23.30 -5.41 2.09
CA SER A 2 22.56 -5.53 0.83
C SER A 2 21.84 -4.23 0.52
N ARG A 3 21.78 -3.87 -0.76
CA ARG A 3 21.02 -2.72 -1.28
C ARG A 3 19.63 -3.20 -1.67
N VAL A 4 18.60 -2.57 -1.11
CA VAL A 4 17.21 -2.76 -1.52
C VAL A 4 16.79 -1.58 -2.39
N GLU A 5 16.24 -1.86 -3.56
CA GLU A 5 15.69 -0.86 -4.47
C GLU A 5 14.22 -1.22 -4.73
N VAL A 6 13.33 -0.21 -4.67
CA VAL A 6 11.89 -0.39 -4.88
C VAL A 6 11.46 0.57 -5.99
N ALA A 7 10.91 0.04 -7.07
CA ALA A 7 10.32 0.84 -8.13
C ALA A 7 8.79 0.85 -7.96
N VAL A 8 8.20 2.03 -7.82
CA VAL A 8 6.75 2.22 -7.70
C VAL A 8 6.28 3.04 -8.89
N TYR A 9 5.34 2.51 -9.67
CA TYR A 9 4.80 3.20 -10.84
C TYR A 9 3.30 2.96 -10.97
N ARG A 10 2.61 3.88 -11.65
CA ARG A 10 1.22 3.67 -12.05
C ARG A 10 1.24 2.85 -13.33
N ASP A 11 0.56 1.71 -13.32
CA ASP A 11 0.37 0.86 -14.50
C ASP A 11 -1.01 1.19 -15.11
N PRO A 12 -1.06 1.99 -16.19
CA PRO A 12 -2.31 2.33 -16.85
C PRO A 12 -2.86 1.19 -17.71
N ASP A 13 -2.05 0.17 -18.03
CA ASP A 13 -2.36 -0.85 -19.04
C ASP A 13 -2.62 -2.25 -18.42
N GLY A 14 -2.55 -2.36 -17.09
CA GLY A 14 -2.79 -3.59 -16.34
C GLY A 14 -4.14 -4.21 -16.67
N THR A 15 -4.12 -5.36 -17.36
CA THR A 15 -5.31 -6.15 -17.67
C THR A 15 -5.86 -6.79 -16.40
N GLY A 16 -6.61 -6.04 -15.60
CA GLY A 16 -7.27 -6.52 -14.38
C GLY A 16 -7.71 -5.39 -13.48
N ASP A 17 -6.75 -4.55 -13.05
CA ASP A 17 -6.96 -3.38 -12.20
C ASP A 17 -6.04 -2.24 -12.66
N VAL A 18 -6.60 -1.09 -13.05
CA VAL A 18 -5.82 0.13 -13.27
C VAL A 18 -5.25 0.56 -11.91
N GLY A 19 -3.94 0.47 -11.70
CA GLY A 19 -3.38 0.44 -10.35
C GLY A 19 -1.95 0.96 -10.18
N THR A 20 -1.47 0.90 -8.95
CA THR A 20 -0.06 1.15 -8.59
C THR A 20 0.66 -0.20 -8.56
N ALA A 21 1.71 -0.35 -9.36
CA ALA A 21 2.57 -1.52 -9.38
C ALA A 21 3.87 -1.24 -8.59
N VAL A 22 4.43 -2.30 -8.01
CA VAL A 22 5.66 -2.23 -7.23
C VAL A 22 6.57 -3.40 -7.59
N GLU A 23 7.82 -3.09 -7.91
CA GLU A 23 8.89 -4.07 -8.17
C GLU A 23 9.99 -3.92 -7.12
N VAL A 24 10.53 -5.05 -6.65
CA VAL A 24 11.58 -5.10 -5.63
C VAL A 24 12.86 -5.67 -6.22
N PHE A 25 13.97 -5.01 -5.96
CA PHE A 25 15.30 -5.45 -6.35
C PHE A 25 16.22 -5.55 -5.12
N ILE A 26 17.02 -6.62 -5.07
CA ILE A 26 18.04 -6.81 -4.03
C ILE A 26 19.38 -6.93 -4.74
N ASP A 27 20.30 -6.01 -4.45
CA ASP A 27 21.62 -5.93 -5.07
C ASP A 27 21.57 -5.93 -6.62
N GLY A 28 20.53 -5.29 -7.17
CA GLY A 28 20.28 -5.18 -8.61
C GLY A 28 19.56 -6.38 -9.25
N ALA A 29 19.30 -7.46 -8.51
CA ALA A 29 18.51 -8.59 -8.99
C ALA A 29 17.02 -8.34 -8.76
N HIS A 30 16.19 -8.54 -9.78
CA HIS A 30 14.73 -8.42 -9.66
C HIS A 30 14.14 -9.62 -8.92
N HIS A 31 13.26 -9.36 -7.94
CA HIS A 31 12.56 -10.35 -7.13
C HIS A 31 11.04 -10.25 -7.36
N PRO A 32 10.53 -10.85 -8.46
CA PRO A 32 9.10 -10.82 -8.78
C PRO A 32 8.25 -11.66 -7.81
N ASP A 33 8.89 -12.49 -7.00
CA ASP A 33 8.31 -13.31 -5.94
C ASP A 33 8.24 -12.60 -4.58
N ALA A 34 8.74 -11.36 -4.50
CA ALA A 34 8.58 -10.54 -3.31
C ALA A 34 7.08 -10.32 -3.04
N GLU A 35 6.65 -10.66 -1.83
CA GLU A 35 5.29 -10.33 -1.39
C GLU A 35 5.21 -8.81 -1.19
N VAL A 36 4.45 -8.14 -2.06
CA VAL A 36 4.26 -6.69 -2.00
C VAL A 36 2.80 -6.36 -1.76
N THR A 37 2.55 -5.67 -0.65
CA THR A 37 1.24 -5.08 -0.35
C THR A 37 1.26 -3.63 -0.76
N VAL A 38 0.49 -3.30 -1.80
CA VAL A 38 0.23 -1.90 -2.17
C VAL A 38 -0.93 -1.39 -1.33
N VAL A 39 -0.66 -0.38 -0.51
CA VAL A 39 -1.70 0.32 0.25
C VAL A 39 -2.03 1.62 -0.48
N ASP A 40 -3.22 1.69 -1.07
CA ASP A 40 -3.76 2.91 -1.68
C ASP A 40 -4.88 3.46 -0.77
N PRO A 41 -4.54 4.32 0.22
CA PRO A 41 -5.52 4.94 1.10
C PRO A 41 -6.26 6.02 0.29
N GLY A 42 -7.27 5.58 -0.46
CA GLY A 42 -8.02 6.44 -1.39
C GLY A 42 -9.05 5.71 -2.25
N VAL A 43 -8.99 4.38 -2.35
CA VAL A 43 -9.97 3.58 -3.09
C VAL A 43 -11.15 3.18 -2.18
N GLY A 44 -12.33 3.73 -2.46
CA GLY A 44 -13.59 3.46 -1.71
C GLY A 44 -14.09 4.70 -0.98
N TYR A 45 -15.32 5.10 -1.26
CA TYR A 45 -15.78 6.49 -1.23
C TYR A 45 -16.27 7.01 0.15
N ASP A 46 -16.13 6.24 1.24
CA ASP A 46 -16.52 6.68 2.59
C ASP A 46 -15.63 6.14 3.73
N ARG A 47 -15.90 6.62 4.96
CA ARG A 47 -15.10 6.32 6.15
C ARG A 47 -15.22 4.88 6.62
N GLU A 48 -16.34 4.20 6.36
CA GLU A 48 -16.52 2.80 6.76
C GLU A 48 -15.66 1.89 5.88
N ASP A 49 -15.69 2.12 4.57
CA ASP A 49 -14.82 1.44 3.62
C ASP A 49 -13.34 1.66 3.95
N TRP A 50 -12.97 2.88 4.33
CA TRP A 50 -11.61 3.22 4.76
C TRP A 50 -11.15 2.41 5.98
N LEU A 51 -11.99 2.30 7.01
CA LEU A 51 -11.66 1.53 8.22
C LEU A 51 -11.59 0.02 7.94
N ARG A 52 -12.46 -0.50 7.07
CA ARG A 52 -12.42 -1.89 6.64
C ARG A 52 -11.14 -2.20 5.86
N ASN A 53 -10.74 -1.31 4.95
CA ASN A 53 -9.50 -1.46 4.19
C ASN A 53 -8.26 -1.36 5.09
N ARG A 54 -8.27 -0.46 6.08
CA ARG A 54 -7.24 -0.39 7.11
C ARG A 54 -7.10 -1.72 7.86
N ALA A 55 -8.22 -2.29 8.31
CA ALA A 55 -8.21 -3.57 9.03
C ALA A 55 -7.65 -4.70 8.16
N TYR A 56 -8.11 -4.80 6.91
CA TYR A 56 -7.63 -5.79 5.95
C TYR A 56 -6.12 -5.66 5.70
N ALA A 57 -5.63 -4.44 5.44
CA ALA A 57 -4.21 -4.20 5.17
C ALA A 57 -3.31 -4.46 6.39
N VAL A 58 -3.82 -4.23 7.61
CA VAL A 58 -3.08 -4.51 8.85
C VAL A 58 -3.02 -6.01 9.14
N ASP A 59 -4.11 -6.76 8.92
CA ASP A 59 -4.19 -8.19 9.21
C ASP A 59 -3.22 -9.03 8.36
N GLY A 60 -3.04 -8.67 7.09
CA GLY A 60 -2.11 -9.35 6.18
C GLY A 60 -0.64 -8.95 6.35
N ALA A 61 -0.32 -7.98 7.20
CA ALA A 61 1.02 -7.39 7.26
C ALA A 61 1.89 -7.97 8.37
N SER A 62 3.21 -7.95 8.16
CA SER A 62 4.17 -8.23 9.24
C SER A 62 4.02 -7.22 10.39
N PRO A 63 4.40 -7.55 11.64
CA PRO A 63 4.14 -6.67 12.80
C PRO A 63 4.66 -5.24 12.66
N HIS A 64 5.83 -5.05 12.05
CA HIS A 64 6.39 -3.70 11.84
C HIS A 64 5.65 -2.95 10.71
N ALA A 65 5.30 -3.65 9.64
CA ALA A 65 4.55 -3.08 8.53
C ALA A 65 3.13 -2.70 8.96
N ALA A 66 2.46 -3.56 9.75
CA ALA A 66 1.14 -3.32 10.31
C ALA A 66 1.05 -1.98 11.08
N VAL A 67 2.05 -1.67 11.91
CA VAL A 67 2.12 -0.40 12.64
C VAL A 67 2.19 0.79 11.68
N GLN A 68 3.00 0.68 10.63
CA GLN A 68 3.22 1.78 9.69
C GLN A 68 2.01 1.97 8.75
N ILE A 69 1.40 0.88 8.28
CA ILE A 69 0.15 0.89 7.50
C ILE A 69 -0.98 1.55 8.29
N ALA A 70 -1.16 1.15 9.56
CA ALA A 70 -2.14 1.75 10.45
C ALA A 70 -1.96 3.27 10.56
N ALA A 71 -0.72 3.73 10.77
CA ALA A 71 -0.40 5.15 10.87
C ALA A 71 -0.70 5.93 9.59
N PHE A 72 -0.45 5.35 8.40
CA PHE A 72 -0.79 6.00 7.14
C PHE A 72 -2.29 6.10 6.91
N TYR A 73 -3.07 5.06 7.23
CA TYR A 73 -4.53 5.12 7.18
C TYR A 73 -5.09 6.17 8.14
N ASP A 74 -4.53 6.26 9.36
CA ASP A 74 -4.98 7.23 10.37
C ASP A 74 -4.70 8.67 9.91
N ALA A 75 -3.50 8.94 9.38
CA ALA A 75 -3.14 10.26 8.83
C ALA A 75 -3.97 10.62 7.57
N GLY A 76 -4.23 9.66 6.69
CA GLY A 76 -5.07 9.90 5.52
C GLY A 76 -6.55 10.10 5.87
N ALA A 77 -7.05 9.48 6.93
CA ALA A 77 -8.42 9.69 7.39
C ALA A 77 -8.65 11.13 7.88
N GLU A 78 -7.65 11.73 8.55
CA GLU A 78 -7.71 13.13 8.99
C GLU A 78 -7.89 14.08 7.81
N THR A 79 -7.20 13.85 6.70
CA THR A 79 -7.29 14.72 5.51
C THR A 79 -8.51 14.43 4.64
N ALA A 80 -8.90 13.15 4.48
CA ALA A 80 -9.99 12.73 3.61
C ALA A 80 -11.39 13.01 4.20
N PHE A 81 -11.55 12.97 5.53
CA PHE A 81 -12.85 13.09 6.21
C PHE A 81 -12.95 14.29 7.15
N MET A 82 -12.15 15.33 6.91
CA MET A 82 -12.22 16.58 7.66
C MET A 82 -13.66 17.07 7.76
N THR A 83 -14.19 17.11 8.98
CA THR A 83 -15.52 17.66 9.26
C THR A 83 -15.37 19.19 9.29
N VAL A 84 -16.13 19.89 8.44
CA VAL A 84 -16.24 21.37 8.47
C VAL A 84 -16.95 21.81 9.75
#